data_AF-A0A960SSD9-F1
#
_entry.id   AF-A0A960SSD9-F1
#
_cell.length_a   1.000
_cell.length_b   1.000
_cell.length_c   1.000
_cell.angle_alpha   90.00
_cell.angle_beta   90.00
_cell.angle_gamma   90.00
#
_symmetry.space_group_name_H-M   'P 1'
#
loop_
_entity.id
_entity.type
_entity.pdbx_description
1 polymer ?
#
loop_
_entity_poly.entity_id
_entity_poly.type
_entity_poly.pdbx_seq_one_letter_code
_entity_poly.pdbx_strand_id
1 'polypeptide(L)'
;TPNDRILPPLLAELERAGVQRDHITLLNGLGTHRQQTEAELRAMLGDGIVDSYRCLQHDCFDDDNLVSLPATSRGHPVRINRVYMEADVKILTGFIEPHFFAGFSGGPKAILPSLAGAESVFTNHGVQMIGDPRAVWGILEGNPIWEEMREVALSSEPTFLLNVTLNSDRQITGVFAGDMLQAHAAGCEFVRASAMAAVDEPYDVVITTNSGYPLDQ
;
A
#
# COMPACT_ATOMS: atom_id res chain seq x y z
N THR A 1 8.20 1.24 4.15
CA THR A 1 8.84 0.64 2.95
C THR A 1 10.30 1.07 2.88
N PRO A 2 11.24 0.18 2.51
CA PRO A 2 12.67 0.51 2.39
C PRO A 2 12.98 1.26 1.08
N ASN A 3 12.47 2.48 0.96
CA ASN A 3 12.50 3.26 -0.29
C ASN A 3 13.92 3.53 -0.80
N ASP A 4 14.88 3.71 0.11
CA ASP A 4 16.31 3.83 -0.13
C ASP A 4 16.91 2.65 -0.91
N ARG A 5 16.26 1.48 -0.86
CA ARG A 5 16.72 0.23 -1.49
C ARG A 5 15.87 -0.19 -2.68
N ILE A 6 14.58 0.17 -2.71
CA ILE A 6 13.68 -0.23 -3.80
C ILE A 6 13.61 0.80 -4.94
N LEU A 7 13.70 2.10 -4.64
CA LEU A 7 13.54 3.14 -5.65
C LEU A 7 14.77 3.26 -6.56
N PRO A 8 16.03 3.23 -6.08
CA PRO A 8 17.18 3.35 -6.97
C PRO A 8 17.23 2.32 -8.10
N PRO A 9 17.07 1.00 -7.86
CA PRO A 9 17.06 0.04 -8.96
C PRO A 9 15.84 0.21 -9.87
N LEU A 10 14.66 0.53 -9.33
CA LEU A 10 13.45 0.76 -10.13
C LEU A 10 13.61 1.95 -11.08
N LEU A 11 14.10 3.08 -10.57
CA LEU A 11 14.32 4.30 -11.34
C LEU A 11 15.41 4.10 -12.39
N ALA A 12 16.49 3.40 -12.05
CA ALA A 12 17.54 3.05 -13.00
C ALA A 12 17.01 2.19 -14.16
N GLU A 13 16.08 1.26 -13.89
CA GLU A 13 15.45 0.45 -14.92
C GLU A 13 14.54 1.26 -15.86
N LEU A 14 13.76 2.21 -15.31
CA LEU A 14 12.95 3.12 -16.12
C LEU A 14 13.81 4.02 -17.00
N GLU A 15 14.90 4.58 -16.46
CA GLU A 15 15.85 5.39 -17.22
C GLU A 15 16.55 4.58 -18.32
N ARG A 16 16.94 3.33 -18.02
CA ARG A 16 17.52 2.42 -19.01
C ARG A 16 16.55 2.08 -20.13
N ALA A 17 15.25 2.03 -19.84
CA ALA A 17 14.19 1.86 -20.82
C ALA A 17 13.89 3.15 -21.63
N GLY A 18 14.55 4.27 -21.31
CA GLY A 18 14.43 5.54 -22.02
C GLY A 18 13.42 6.52 -21.44
N VAL A 19 12.86 6.25 -20.26
CA VAL A 19 11.97 7.20 -19.56
C VAL A 19 12.81 8.33 -18.97
N GLN A 20 12.50 9.57 -19.33
CA GLN A 20 13.19 10.75 -18.79
C GLN A 20 12.71 11.04 -17.37
N ARG A 21 13.59 11.58 -16.52
CA ARG A 21 13.30 11.81 -15.09
C ARG A 21 12.13 12.75 -14.85
N ASP A 22 11.97 13.76 -15.69
CA ASP A 22 10.86 14.72 -15.64
C ASP A 22 9.50 14.10 -16.02
N HIS A 23 9.50 12.93 -16.66
CA HIS A 23 8.31 12.10 -16.90
C HIS A 23 8.03 11.09 -15.78
N ILE A 24 8.88 11.02 -14.73
CA ILE A 24 8.68 10.14 -13.58
C ILE A 24 8.18 10.97 -12.40
N THR A 25 6.97 10.65 -11.93
CA THR A 25 6.41 11.22 -10.70
C THR A 25 6.39 10.18 -9.59
N LEU A 26 7.02 10.49 -8.46
CA LEU A 26 6.91 9.70 -7.24
C LEU A 26 5.75 10.25 -6.40
N LEU A 27 4.62 9.54 -6.42
CA LEU A 27 3.44 9.90 -5.66
C LEU A 27 3.40 9.16 -4.32
N ASN A 28 3.62 9.89 -3.24
CA ASN A 28 3.58 9.36 -1.88
C ASN A 28 2.14 9.17 -1.40
N GLY A 29 1.74 7.91 -1.21
CA GLY A 29 0.38 7.53 -0.82
C GLY A 29 0.13 7.61 0.68
N LEU A 30 -0.34 8.78 1.14
CA LEU A 30 -0.59 9.08 2.55
C LEU A 30 -1.90 8.51 3.10
N GLY A 31 -2.85 8.13 2.24
CA GLY A 31 -4.22 7.84 2.65
C GLY A 31 -4.80 9.02 3.44
N THR A 32 -5.20 8.80 4.69
CA THR A 32 -5.74 9.85 5.57
C THR A 32 -4.71 10.50 6.49
N HIS A 33 -3.42 10.19 6.33
CA HIS A 33 -2.36 10.79 7.13
C HIS A 33 -2.10 12.24 6.70
N ARG A 34 -1.56 13.05 7.62
CA ARG A 34 -1.11 14.41 7.30
C ARG A 34 0.02 14.39 6.27
N GLN A 35 0.16 15.51 5.57
CA GLN A 35 1.34 15.82 4.78
C GLN A 35 2.62 15.66 5.59
N GLN A 36 3.63 15.05 4.99
CA GLN A 36 4.97 15.00 5.56
C GLN A 36 5.67 16.33 5.33
N THR A 37 6.47 16.73 6.31
CA THR A 37 7.42 17.84 6.15
C THR A 37 8.50 17.46 5.13
N GLU A 38 9.17 18.47 4.57
CA GLU A 38 10.29 18.21 3.65
C GLU A 38 11.38 17.34 4.29
N ALA A 39 11.69 17.56 5.58
CA ALA A 39 12.66 16.76 6.31
C ALA A 39 12.24 15.29 6.44
N GLU A 40 10.97 15.01 6.69
CA GLU A 40 10.43 13.64 6.73
C GLU A 40 10.47 12.98 5.35
N LEU A 41 10.13 13.73 4.31
CA LEU A 41 10.17 13.26 2.92
C LEU A 41 11.59 12.92 2.48
N ARG A 42 12.57 13.79 2.79
CA ARG A 42 14.00 13.56 2.54
C ARG A 42 14.56 12.40 3.36
N ALA A 43 14.14 12.26 4.62
CA ALA A 43 14.52 11.11 5.43
C ALA A 43 13.97 9.78 4.85
N MET A 44 12.79 9.83 4.23
CA MET A 44 12.15 8.66 3.64
C MET A 44 12.72 8.30 2.25
N LEU A 45 12.94 9.28 1.37
CA LEU A 45 13.32 9.07 -0.03
C LEU A 45 14.81 9.28 -0.31
N GLY A 46 15.51 10.05 0.53
CA GLY A 46 16.87 10.52 0.30
C GLY A 46 16.93 11.78 -0.55
N ASP A 47 17.91 12.65 -0.25
CA ASP A 47 18.08 13.94 -0.92
C ASP A 47 18.22 13.81 -2.44
N GLY A 48 19.01 12.85 -2.90
CA GLY A 48 19.24 12.64 -4.33
C GLY A 48 17.94 12.35 -5.12
N ILE A 49 16.98 11.65 -4.50
CA ILE A 49 15.68 11.39 -5.14
C ILE A 49 14.81 12.65 -5.10
N VAL A 50 14.70 13.29 -3.93
CA VAL A 50 13.88 14.51 -3.77
C VAL A 50 14.34 15.64 -4.70
N ASP A 51 15.65 15.76 -4.92
CA ASP A 51 16.22 16.81 -5.76
C ASP A 51 16.17 16.47 -7.26
N SER A 52 16.05 15.18 -7.63
CA SER A 52 16.15 14.74 -9.04
C SER A 52 14.82 14.35 -9.68
N TYR A 53 13.78 14.08 -8.90
CA TYR A 53 12.49 13.61 -9.40
C TYR A 53 11.35 14.45 -8.85
N ARG A 54 10.24 14.50 -9.61
CA ARG A 54 9.01 15.12 -9.13
C ARG A 54 8.39 14.25 -8.03
N CYS A 55 8.51 14.70 -6.78
CA CYS A 55 7.91 14.04 -5.62
C CYS A 55 6.63 14.78 -5.21
N LEU A 56 5.48 14.10 -5.27
CA LEU A 56 4.19 14.62 -4.84
C LEU A 56 3.68 13.83 -3.64
N GLN A 57 2.80 14.44 -2.86
CA GLN A 57 2.13 13.79 -1.74
C GLN A 57 0.63 13.80 -1.97
N HIS A 58 -0.01 12.67 -1.77
CA HIS A 58 -1.46 12.55 -1.86
C HIS A 58 -2.15 13.37 -0.77
N ASP A 59 -3.26 14.03 -1.07
CA ASP A 59 -4.16 14.63 -0.10
C ASP A 59 -5.57 14.09 -0.35
N CYS A 60 -6.14 13.41 0.63
CA CYS A 60 -7.46 12.77 0.51
C CYS A 60 -8.63 13.77 0.63
N PHE A 61 -8.35 15.04 0.94
CA PHE A 61 -9.32 16.14 0.98
C PHE A 61 -9.17 17.14 -0.17
N ASP A 62 -8.19 16.95 -1.06
CA ASP A 62 -8.00 17.80 -2.25
C ASP A 62 -8.94 17.34 -3.39
N ASP A 63 -10.18 17.82 -3.34
CA ASP A 63 -11.24 17.47 -4.28
C ASP A 63 -10.86 17.74 -5.75
N ASP A 64 -10.06 18.78 -6.04
CA ASP A 64 -9.65 19.13 -7.41
C ASP A 64 -8.69 18.08 -8.02
N ASN A 65 -7.90 17.44 -7.16
CA ASN A 65 -6.93 16.42 -7.51
C ASN A 65 -7.45 14.99 -7.31
N LEU A 66 -8.77 14.84 -7.14
CA LEU A 66 -9.45 13.55 -7.05
C LEU A 66 -10.37 13.36 -8.26
N VAL A 67 -10.37 12.15 -8.83
CA VAL A 67 -11.27 11.76 -9.92
C VAL A 67 -12.18 10.63 -9.51
N SER A 68 -13.46 10.74 -9.85
CA SER A 68 -14.45 9.70 -9.57
C SER A 68 -14.26 8.50 -10.50
N LEU A 69 -14.24 7.31 -9.89
CA LEU A 69 -14.41 6.04 -10.58
C LEU A 69 -15.85 5.54 -10.38
N PRO A 70 -16.28 4.51 -11.11
CA PRO A 70 -17.52 3.82 -10.79
C PRO A 70 -17.57 3.39 -9.32
N ALA A 71 -18.76 3.46 -8.73
CA ALA A 71 -18.98 2.97 -7.37
C ALA A 71 -18.64 1.48 -7.27
N THR A 72 -18.21 1.04 -6.08
CA THR A 72 -17.89 -0.36 -5.82
C THR A 72 -19.15 -1.24 -5.95
N SER A 73 -18.97 -2.55 -6.03
CA SER A 73 -20.03 -3.55 -5.97
C SER A 73 -20.90 -3.46 -4.71
N ARG A 74 -20.39 -2.79 -3.66
CA ARG A 74 -21.09 -2.49 -2.40
C ARG A 74 -21.82 -1.14 -2.42
N GLY A 75 -21.71 -0.39 -3.51
CA GLY A 75 -22.29 0.95 -3.68
C GLY A 75 -21.49 2.06 -3.02
N HIS A 76 -20.25 1.80 -2.59
CA HIS A 76 -19.41 2.85 -2.01
C HIS A 76 -18.85 3.77 -3.11
N PRO A 77 -18.82 5.10 -2.88
CA PRO A 77 -18.16 6.04 -3.78
C PRO A 77 -16.66 5.76 -3.83
N VAL A 78 -16.07 6.00 -5.00
CA VAL A 78 -14.63 5.82 -5.23
C VAL A 78 -14.09 7.07 -5.90
N ARG A 79 -13.13 7.72 -5.25
CA ARG A 79 -12.32 8.77 -5.86
C ARG A 79 -10.84 8.49 -5.62
N ILE A 80 -10.06 8.56 -6.68
CA ILE A 80 -8.62 8.27 -6.65
C ILE A 80 -7.84 9.50 -7.13
N ASN A 81 -6.60 9.65 -6.67
CA ASN A 81 -5.71 10.71 -7.07
C ASN A 81 -5.58 10.82 -8.60
N ARG A 82 -5.84 12.01 -9.12
CA ARG A 82 -5.83 12.34 -10.55
C ARG A 82 -4.50 12.04 -11.21
N VAL A 83 -3.39 12.44 -10.58
CA VAL A 83 -2.04 12.25 -11.14
C VAL A 83 -1.74 10.78 -11.38
N TYR A 84 -2.17 9.90 -10.47
CA TYR A 84 -2.04 8.46 -10.66
C TYR A 84 -2.95 7.94 -11.78
N MET A 85 -4.20 8.38 -11.83
CA MET A 85 -5.16 7.92 -12.84
C MET A 85 -4.81 8.34 -14.26
N GLU A 86 -4.21 9.52 -14.42
CA GLU A 86 -3.78 10.10 -15.71
C GLU A 86 -2.40 9.58 -16.17
N ALA A 87 -1.68 8.80 -15.36
CA ALA A 87 -0.39 8.25 -15.74
C ALA A 87 -0.50 7.09 -16.74
N ASP A 88 0.40 7.06 -17.73
CA ASP A 88 0.47 5.99 -18.73
C ASP A 88 0.97 4.65 -18.14
N VAL A 89 1.87 4.73 -17.15
CA VAL A 89 2.46 3.58 -16.46
C VAL A 89 2.32 3.77 -14.96
N LYS A 90 1.66 2.82 -14.31
CA LYS A 90 1.27 2.89 -12.88
C LYS A 90 2.01 1.82 -12.10
N ILE A 91 3.04 2.21 -11.36
CA ILE A 91 3.88 1.30 -10.59
C ILE A 91 3.59 1.45 -9.10
N LEU A 92 3.16 0.36 -8.48
CA LEU A 92 2.83 0.31 -7.07
C LEU A 92 4.03 -0.22 -6.29
N THR A 93 4.45 0.51 -5.25
CA THR A 93 5.52 0.08 -4.36
C THR A 93 5.02 -0.05 -2.93
N GLY A 94 5.65 -0.95 -2.16
CA GLY A 94 5.21 -1.22 -0.80
C GLY A 94 5.94 -2.38 -0.16
N PHE A 95 5.49 -2.78 1.01
CA PHE A 95 5.93 -4.00 1.65
C PHE A 95 4.72 -4.77 2.17
N ILE A 96 4.88 -6.07 2.41
CA ILE A 96 3.80 -6.97 2.84
C ILE A 96 4.09 -7.43 4.27
N GLU A 97 3.11 -7.27 5.13
CA GLU A 97 3.06 -7.76 6.52
C GLU A 97 1.60 -8.12 6.87
N PRO A 98 1.35 -8.95 7.91
CA PRO A 98 -0.01 -9.17 8.40
C PRO A 98 -0.63 -7.85 8.87
N HIS A 99 -1.87 -7.60 8.45
CA HIS A 99 -2.59 -6.37 8.78
C HIS A 99 -3.90 -6.72 9.49
N PHE A 100 -4.03 -6.25 10.74
CA PHE A 100 -5.07 -6.59 11.71
C PHE A 100 -6.52 -6.71 11.20
N PHE A 101 -6.96 -5.91 10.22
CA PHE A 101 -8.29 -6.07 9.61
C PHE A 101 -8.30 -6.30 8.08
N ALA A 102 -7.17 -6.09 7.40
CA ALA A 102 -7.12 -6.09 5.92
C ALA A 102 -6.49 -7.38 5.37
N GLY A 103 -6.28 -8.37 6.25
CA GLY A 103 -5.49 -9.55 5.96
C GLY A 103 -3.99 -9.24 5.94
N PHE A 104 -3.52 -8.59 4.88
CA PHE A 104 -2.13 -8.21 4.67
C PHE A 104 -2.01 -6.78 4.10
N SER A 105 -0.87 -6.14 4.31
CA SER A 105 -0.51 -4.88 3.64
C SER A 105 -0.01 -5.13 2.20
N GLY A 106 0.44 -4.08 1.50
CA GLY A 106 0.90 -4.16 0.11
C GLY A 106 -0.22 -4.33 -0.91
N GLY A 107 0.17 -4.55 -2.16
CA GLY A 107 -0.74 -4.82 -3.28
C GLY A 107 -1.83 -3.76 -3.43
N PRO A 108 -3.12 -4.15 -3.42
CA PRO A 108 -4.26 -3.23 -3.58
C PRO A 108 -4.29 -2.05 -2.59
N LYS A 109 -3.65 -2.21 -1.42
CA LYS A 109 -3.59 -1.17 -0.38
C LYS A 109 -2.84 0.09 -0.82
N ALA A 110 -1.96 -0.04 -1.83
CA ALA A 110 -1.28 1.09 -2.46
C ALA A 110 -2.22 2.02 -3.25
N ILE A 111 -3.48 1.61 -3.49
CA ILE A 111 -4.53 2.44 -4.09
C ILE A 111 -5.54 2.87 -3.04
N LEU A 112 -6.25 1.92 -2.42
CA LEU A 112 -7.20 2.18 -1.34
C LEU A 112 -6.62 1.58 -0.05
N PRO A 113 -6.19 2.39 0.93
CA PRO A 113 -6.49 3.81 1.10
C PRO A 113 -5.45 4.79 0.54
N SER A 114 -4.25 4.34 0.16
CA SER A 114 -3.08 5.22 -0.02
C SER A 114 -3.28 6.43 -0.95
N LEU A 115 -4.09 6.30 -2.00
CA LEU A 115 -4.35 7.33 -3.01
C LEU A 115 -5.83 7.70 -3.15
N ALA A 116 -6.66 7.26 -2.20
CA ALA A 116 -8.10 7.41 -2.26
C ALA A 116 -8.59 8.63 -1.46
N GLY A 117 -9.65 9.27 -1.96
CA GLY A 117 -10.36 10.33 -1.24
C GLY A 117 -10.89 9.86 0.11
N ALA A 118 -10.98 10.79 1.07
CA ALA A 118 -11.31 10.47 2.46
C ALA A 118 -12.62 9.70 2.59
N GLU A 119 -13.64 10.05 1.80
CA GLU A 119 -14.92 9.36 1.75
C GLU A 119 -14.80 7.89 1.32
N SER A 120 -13.92 7.61 0.33
CA SER A 120 -13.66 6.26 -0.16
C SER A 120 -12.96 5.42 0.92
N VAL A 121 -12.04 6.04 1.68
CA VAL A 121 -11.38 5.40 2.82
C VAL A 121 -12.38 5.11 3.94
N PHE A 122 -13.22 6.07 4.29
CA PHE A 122 -14.16 5.95 5.41
C PHE A 122 -15.27 4.94 5.16
N THR A 123 -15.74 4.78 3.92
CA THR A 123 -16.73 3.74 3.58
C THR A 123 -16.09 2.36 3.62
N ASN A 124 -14.88 2.21 3.09
CA ASN A 124 -14.12 0.96 3.17
C ASN A 124 -13.77 0.55 4.61
N HIS A 125 -13.55 1.53 5.50
CA HIS A 125 -13.28 1.33 6.93
C HIS A 125 -14.55 1.53 7.79
N GLY A 126 -15.73 1.45 7.18
CA GLY A 126 -17.00 1.65 7.85
C GLY A 126 -17.35 0.54 8.84
N VAL A 127 -18.31 0.81 9.72
CA VAL A 127 -18.72 -0.12 10.80
C VAL A 127 -19.14 -1.50 10.27
N GLN A 128 -19.80 -1.58 9.12
CA GLN A 128 -20.22 -2.84 8.52
C GLN A 128 -19.02 -3.63 7.97
N MET A 129 -18.00 -2.93 7.46
CA MET A 129 -16.80 -3.55 6.88
C MET A 129 -15.90 -4.08 8.00
N ILE A 130 -15.62 -3.25 9.00
CA ILE A 130 -14.81 -3.62 10.18
C ILE A 130 -15.52 -4.65 11.06
N GLY A 131 -16.86 -4.59 11.14
CA GLY A 131 -17.66 -5.52 11.94
C GLY A 131 -17.81 -6.92 11.33
N ASP A 132 -17.34 -7.16 10.10
CA ASP A 132 -17.38 -8.50 9.50
C ASP A 132 -16.34 -9.40 10.19
N PRO A 133 -16.70 -10.61 10.64
CA PRO A 133 -15.78 -11.52 11.32
C PRO A 133 -14.59 -11.97 10.45
N ARG A 134 -14.65 -11.77 9.13
CA ARG A 134 -13.55 -12.06 8.19
C ARG A 134 -12.62 -10.88 7.97
N ALA A 135 -12.96 -9.68 8.46
CA ALA A 135 -12.11 -8.50 8.42
C ALA A 135 -11.01 -8.58 9.49
N VAL A 136 -10.11 -9.56 9.35
CA VAL A 136 -9.04 -9.86 10.30
C VAL A 136 -7.71 -10.11 9.59
N TRP A 137 -6.61 -10.08 10.34
CA TRP A 137 -5.27 -10.42 9.84
C TRP A 137 -5.24 -11.81 9.20
N GLY A 138 -4.42 -11.94 8.15
CA GLY A 138 -4.24 -13.19 7.43
C GLY A 138 -5.42 -13.66 6.58
N ILE A 139 -6.56 -12.95 6.52
CA ILE A 139 -7.71 -13.31 5.68
C ILE A 139 -7.89 -12.29 4.55
N LEU A 140 -7.83 -12.77 3.30
CA LEU A 140 -8.03 -11.97 2.08
C LEU A 140 -9.37 -12.33 1.42
N GLU A 141 -9.55 -13.59 1.01
CA GLU A 141 -10.79 -14.03 0.39
C GLU A 141 -11.95 -14.02 1.39
N GLY A 142 -13.06 -13.41 1.01
CA GLY A 142 -14.21 -13.16 1.88
C GLY A 142 -14.02 -12.02 2.88
N ASN A 143 -12.84 -11.40 2.97
CA ASN A 143 -12.64 -10.19 3.76
C ASN A 143 -13.20 -8.99 2.97
N PRO A 144 -14.31 -8.36 3.42
CA PRO A 144 -14.98 -7.33 2.63
C PRO A 144 -14.09 -6.10 2.41
N ILE A 145 -13.21 -5.78 3.36
CA ILE A 145 -12.27 -4.64 3.28
C ILE A 145 -11.30 -4.87 2.14
N TRP A 146 -10.62 -6.03 2.15
CA TRP A 146 -9.62 -6.35 1.15
C TRP A 146 -10.24 -6.58 -0.24
N GLU A 147 -11.39 -7.23 -0.33
CA GLU A 147 -12.09 -7.43 -1.61
C GLU A 147 -12.46 -6.10 -2.27
N GLU A 148 -12.89 -5.10 -1.50
CA GLU A 148 -13.17 -3.77 -2.03
C GLU A 148 -11.88 -3.02 -2.40
N MET A 149 -10.81 -3.13 -1.60
CA MET A 149 -9.49 -2.62 -1.98
C MET A 149 -9.04 -3.23 -3.32
N ARG A 150 -9.20 -4.54 -3.50
CA ARG A 150 -8.89 -5.28 -4.73
C ARG A 150 -9.72 -4.76 -5.90
N GLU A 151 -11.03 -4.60 -5.72
CA GLU A 151 -11.94 -4.09 -6.75
C GLU A 151 -11.51 -2.69 -7.23
N VAL A 152 -11.26 -1.77 -6.29
CA VAL A 152 -10.84 -0.40 -6.59
C VAL A 152 -9.45 -0.36 -7.22
N ALA A 153 -8.51 -1.18 -6.75
CA ALA A 153 -7.19 -1.24 -7.34
C ALA A 153 -7.25 -1.74 -8.79
N LEU A 154 -8.05 -2.77 -9.09
CA LEU A 154 -8.21 -3.29 -10.45
C LEU A 154 -8.86 -2.28 -11.41
N SER A 155 -9.86 -1.52 -10.96
CA SER A 155 -10.49 -0.46 -11.78
C SER A 155 -9.55 0.71 -12.06
N SER A 156 -8.44 0.81 -11.33
CA SER A 156 -7.39 1.80 -11.52
C SER A 156 -6.31 1.38 -12.52
N GLU A 157 -6.36 0.13 -13.01
CA GLU A 157 -5.48 -0.46 -14.02
C GLU A 157 -3.98 -0.33 -13.73
N PRO A 158 -3.48 -0.83 -12.58
CA PRO A 158 -2.05 -0.77 -12.25
C PRO A 158 -1.23 -1.59 -13.24
N THR A 159 -0.09 -1.05 -13.66
CA THR A 159 0.79 -1.70 -14.65
C THR A 159 1.73 -2.71 -14.02
N PHE A 160 2.24 -2.40 -12.82
CA PHE A 160 3.25 -3.22 -12.16
C PHE A 160 3.21 -3.05 -10.64
N LEU A 161 3.45 -4.13 -9.91
CA LEU A 161 3.69 -4.11 -8.47
C LEU A 161 5.16 -4.43 -8.19
N LEU A 162 5.76 -3.73 -7.24
CA LEU A 162 7.01 -4.10 -6.58
C LEU A 162 6.78 -4.05 -5.06
N ASN A 163 6.63 -5.22 -4.45
CA ASN A 163 6.53 -5.36 -3.01
C ASN A 163 7.70 -6.13 -2.45
N VAL A 164 8.05 -5.82 -1.21
CA VAL A 164 9.09 -6.54 -0.46
C VAL A 164 8.55 -7.05 0.87
N THR A 165 9.25 -7.98 1.49
CA THR A 165 9.02 -8.39 2.88
C THR A 165 10.25 -8.04 3.70
N LEU A 166 10.06 -7.82 5.01
CA LEU A 166 11.12 -7.37 5.91
C LEU A 166 11.25 -8.30 7.12
N ASN A 167 12.44 -8.41 7.69
CA ASN A 167 12.64 -8.92 9.05
C ASN A 167 12.61 -7.79 10.10
N SER A 168 12.79 -8.14 11.37
CA SER A 168 12.86 -7.18 12.50
C SER A 168 13.99 -6.16 12.35
N ASP A 169 15.08 -6.51 11.67
CA ASP A 169 16.21 -5.62 11.38
C ASP A 169 15.97 -4.75 10.13
N ARG A 170 14.74 -4.74 9.60
CA ARG A 170 14.33 -4.04 8.37
C ARG A 170 15.12 -4.45 7.13
N GLN A 171 15.73 -5.62 7.13
CA GLN A 171 16.39 -6.20 5.95
C GLN A 171 15.34 -6.83 5.03
N ILE A 172 15.56 -6.74 3.72
CA ILE A 172 14.66 -7.33 2.73
C ILE A 172 14.81 -8.86 2.76
N THR A 173 13.71 -9.56 3.00
CA THR A 173 13.65 -11.03 3.07
C THR A 173 13.02 -11.68 1.84
N GLY A 174 12.33 -10.89 1.02
CA GLY A 174 11.70 -11.32 -0.21
C GLY A 174 11.35 -10.12 -1.10
N VAL A 175 11.33 -10.36 -2.41
CA VAL A 175 10.97 -9.37 -3.43
C VAL A 175 9.95 -10.01 -4.36
N PHE A 176 8.80 -9.36 -4.51
CA PHE A 176 7.65 -9.85 -5.27
C PHE A 176 7.24 -8.77 -6.26
N ALA A 177 7.43 -9.03 -7.55
CA ALA A 177 7.24 -8.03 -8.59
C ALA A 177 6.56 -8.60 -9.83
N GLY A 178 5.68 -7.83 -10.47
CA GLY A 178 4.91 -8.26 -11.64
C GLY A 178 3.46 -7.79 -11.62
N ASP A 179 2.56 -8.66 -12.08
CA ASP A 179 1.11 -8.47 -11.95
C ASP A 179 0.74 -8.26 -10.48
N MET A 180 -0.15 -7.30 -10.22
CA MET A 180 -0.47 -6.88 -8.85
C MET A 180 -1.03 -8.03 -8.01
N LEU A 181 -1.95 -8.83 -8.55
CA LEU A 181 -2.59 -9.89 -7.77
C LEU A 181 -1.66 -11.07 -7.57
N GLN A 182 -0.97 -11.51 -8.63
CA GLN A 182 -0.07 -12.66 -8.56
C GLN A 182 1.14 -12.37 -7.66
N ALA A 183 1.79 -11.22 -7.82
CA ALA A 183 2.94 -10.85 -6.99
C ALA A 183 2.52 -10.62 -5.53
N HIS A 184 1.39 -9.97 -5.27
CA HIS A 184 0.88 -9.78 -3.91
C HIS A 184 0.51 -11.11 -3.25
N ALA A 185 -0.14 -12.03 -3.97
CA ALA A 185 -0.50 -13.35 -3.46
C ALA A 185 0.75 -14.16 -3.07
N ALA A 186 1.76 -14.22 -3.94
CA ALA A 186 3.03 -14.88 -3.64
C ALA A 186 3.73 -14.29 -2.40
N GLY A 187 3.70 -12.97 -2.26
CA GLY A 187 4.22 -12.30 -1.07
C GLY A 187 3.43 -12.59 0.21
N CYS A 188 2.10 -12.62 0.12
CA CYS A 188 1.24 -12.99 1.25
C CYS A 188 1.46 -14.44 1.71
N GLU A 189 1.65 -15.37 0.77
CA GLU A 189 2.00 -16.77 1.09
C GLU A 189 3.34 -16.86 1.81
N PHE A 190 4.35 -16.13 1.34
CA PHE A 190 5.66 -16.06 2.00
C PHE A 190 5.55 -15.48 3.42
N VAL A 191 4.83 -14.37 3.59
CA VAL A 191 4.62 -13.74 4.91
C VAL A 191 3.85 -14.67 5.84
N ARG A 192 2.80 -15.34 5.35
CA ARG A 192 2.05 -16.32 6.14
C ARG A 192 2.96 -17.42 6.68
N ALA A 193 3.85 -17.95 5.86
CA ALA A 193 4.77 -19.02 6.26
C ALA A 193 5.88 -18.56 7.21
N SER A 194 6.29 -17.29 7.16
CA SER A 194 7.45 -16.77 7.88
C SER A 194 7.14 -15.92 9.12
N ALA A 195 5.97 -15.30 9.17
CA ALA A 195 5.61 -14.31 10.20
C ALA A 195 4.33 -14.67 10.98
N MET A 196 3.61 -15.73 10.61
CA MET A 196 2.43 -16.19 11.34
C MET A 196 2.68 -17.54 11.98
N ALA A 197 2.20 -17.73 13.21
CA ALA A 197 2.27 -18.98 13.93
C ALA A 197 0.85 -19.45 14.28
N ALA A 198 0.53 -20.69 13.93
CA ALA A 198 -0.70 -21.33 14.38
C ALA A 198 -0.56 -21.80 15.83
N VAL A 199 -1.69 -21.85 16.53
CA VAL A 199 -1.81 -22.44 17.85
C VAL A 199 -2.91 -23.51 17.78
N ASP A 200 -2.71 -24.64 18.45
CA ASP A 200 -3.65 -25.76 18.38
C ASP A 200 -4.99 -25.43 19.06
N GLU A 201 -4.95 -24.63 20.13
CA GLU A 201 -6.12 -24.14 20.86
C GLU A 201 -5.86 -22.76 21.49
N PRO A 202 -6.90 -21.99 21.84
CA PRO A 202 -6.75 -20.73 22.56
C PRO A 202 -6.13 -20.94 23.95
N TYR A 203 -5.25 -20.02 24.37
CA TYR A 203 -4.69 -20.02 25.73
C TYR A 203 -5.58 -19.23 26.70
N ASP A 204 -5.58 -19.62 27.98
CA ASP A 204 -6.27 -18.89 29.05
C ASP A 204 -5.74 -17.46 29.22
N VAL A 205 -4.43 -17.26 29.00
CA VAL A 205 -3.74 -15.96 29.12
C VAL A 205 -2.73 -15.82 27.99
N VAL A 206 -2.77 -14.67 27.30
CA VAL A 206 -1.80 -14.27 26.27
C VAL A 206 -1.14 -12.97 26.70
N ILE A 207 0.20 -12.92 26.69
CA ILE A 207 0.99 -11.70 26.88
C ILE A 207 1.60 -11.35 25.51
N THR A 208 1.37 -10.12 25.05
CA THR A 208 1.86 -9.64 23.76
C THR A 208 2.42 -8.21 23.89
N THR A 209 3.10 -7.74 22.85
CA THR A 209 3.66 -6.38 22.73
C THR A 209 3.37 -5.81 21.35
N ASN A 210 3.59 -4.52 21.14
CA ASN A 210 3.49 -3.90 19.81
C ASN A 210 4.86 -3.71 19.14
N SER A 211 5.76 -4.68 19.35
CA SER A 211 7.09 -4.74 18.70
C SER A 211 8.07 -3.60 19.02
N GLY A 212 7.80 -2.78 20.04
CA GLY A 212 8.70 -1.72 20.50
C GLY A 212 8.73 -0.48 19.59
N TYR A 213 9.48 0.53 19.99
CA TYR A 213 9.57 1.79 19.25
C TYR A 213 10.12 1.58 17.83
N PRO A 214 9.53 2.22 16.79
CA PRO A 214 8.48 3.23 16.84
C PRO A 214 7.06 2.69 16.68
N LEU A 215 6.84 1.37 16.75
CA LEU A 215 5.53 0.76 16.52
C LEU A 215 4.61 0.86 17.74
N ASP A 216 5.15 1.05 18.94
CA ASP A 216 4.42 1.13 20.21
C ASP A 216 4.25 2.55 20.80
N GLN A 217 4.38 3.59 19.96
CA GLN A 217 4.24 5.00 20.35
C GLN A 217 2.80 5.50 20.47
#